data_AF-A0A377GHN0-F1
#
_entry.id   AF-A0A377GHN0-F1
#
_cell.length_a   1.000
_cell.length_b   1.000
_cell.length_c   1.000
_cell.angle_alpha   90.00
_cell.angle_beta   90.00
_cell.angle_gamma   90.00
#
_symmetry.space_group_name_H-M   'P 1'
#
loop_
_entity.id
_entity.type
_entity.pdbx_description
1 polymer ?
#
loop_
_entity_poly.entity_id
_entity_poly.type
_entity_poly.pdbx_seq_one_letter_code
_entity_poly.pdbx_strand_id
1 'polypeptide(L)'
;MRVPVCISFFLGFIVLNHSSSAATIQCPQVIQTNQSLPHEIPKWDEFINGLNTANHFERITFYSGHPKETASLAPDTEHSKSQRLTWTFGGQETWIACEYTNTNIQLIQKIPAGTKSCTVTYNANFSKVIAINCI
;
A
#
# COMPACT_ATOMS: atom_id res chain seq x y z
N MET A 1 9.98 -18.68 -68.50
CA MET A 1 11.09 -18.20 -67.64
C MET A 1 10.72 -16.84 -67.07
N ARG A 2 11.03 -16.61 -65.78
CA ARG A 2 10.78 -15.44 -64.90
C ARG A 2 9.50 -15.48 -64.05
N VAL A 3 9.74 -15.59 -62.75
CA VAL A 3 8.92 -15.48 -61.52
C VAL A 3 9.67 -14.42 -60.66
N PRO A 4 9.18 -13.75 -59.59
CA PRO A 4 7.83 -13.60 -58.98
C PRO A 4 7.46 -12.10 -58.73
N VAL A 5 6.26 -11.80 -58.20
CA VAL A 5 6.12 -10.93 -57.01
C VAL A 5 4.88 -11.39 -56.22
N CYS A 6 5.13 -11.96 -55.04
CA CYS A 6 4.11 -12.25 -54.03
C CYS A 6 3.70 -10.95 -53.33
N ILE A 7 2.40 -10.65 -53.30
CA ILE A 7 1.83 -9.68 -52.36
C ILE A 7 0.67 -10.37 -51.65
N SER A 8 1.00 -11.11 -50.60
CA SER A 8 0.02 -11.66 -49.66
C SER A 8 -0.28 -10.60 -48.61
N PHE A 9 -1.43 -9.95 -48.75
CA PHE A 9 -1.94 -8.95 -47.81
C PHE A 9 -2.53 -9.67 -46.58
N PHE A 10 -1.67 -10.12 -45.66
CA PHE A 10 -2.10 -10.61 -44.36
C PHE A 10 -2.44 -9.40 -43.47
N LEU A 11 -3.73 -9.05 -43.40
CA LEU A 11 -4.29 -8.14 -42.40
C LEU A 11 -4.14 -8.77 -41.01
N GLY A 12 -3.01 -8.50 -40.36
CA GLY A 12 -2.75 -8.87 -38.97
C GLY A 12 -3.61 -8.03 -38.03
N PHE A 13 -4.65 -8.65 -37.46
CA PHE A 13 -5.37 -8.12 -36.30
C PHE A 13 -4.43 -8.23 -35.07
N ILE A 14 -3.68 -7.18 -34.79
CA ILE A 14 -2.91 -7.06 -33.54
C ILE A 14 -3.91 -6.76 -32.42
N VAL A 15 -4.29 -7.78 -31.67
CA VAL A 15 -5.07 -7.62 -30.44
C VAL A 15 -4.17 -7.01 -29.37
N LEU A 16 -4.23 -5.68 -29.23
CA LEU A 16 -3.60 -4.96 -28.13
C LEU A 16 -4.34 -5.33 -26.83
N ASN A 17 -3.84 -6.37 -26.15
CA ASN A 17 -4.22 -6.67 -24.77
C ASN A 17 -3.80 -5.49 -23.88
N HIS A 18 -4.71 -4.54 -23.67
CA HIS A 18 -4.56 -3.54 -22.61
C HIS A 18 -4.78 -4.27 -21.28
N SER A 19 -3.68 -4.69 -20.64
CA SER A 19 -3.70 -5.02 -19.23
C SER A 19 -4.00 -3.73 -18.46
N SER A 20 -5.28 -3.48 -18.18
CA SER A 20 -5.68 -2.48 -17.18
C SER A 20 -5.19 -2.97 -15.82
N SER A 21 -3.95 -2.63 -15.49
CA SER A 21 -3.41 -2.85 -14.15
C SER A 21 -4.12 -1.86 -13.22
N ALA A 22 -5.21 -2.30 -12.60
CA ALA A 22 -5.68 -1.66 -11.39
C ALA A 22 -4.54 -1.80 -10.39
N ALA A 23 -3.79 -0.72 -10.15
CA ALA A 23 -2.67 -0.72 -9.23
C ALA A 23 -3.23 -1.05 -7.84
N THR A 24 -3.01 -2.29 -7.40
CA THR A 24 -3.53 -2.79 -6.14
C THR A 24 -2.72 -2.18 -5.01
N ILE A 25 -3.38 -1.42 -4.15
CA ILE A 25 -2.79 -0.95 -2.90
C ILE A 25 -2.54 -2.15 -1.99
N GLN A 26 -1.26 -2.47 -1.78
CA GLN A 26 -0.83 -3.63 -0.98
C GLN A 26 0.33 -3.23 -0.06
N CYS A 27 0.07 -3.28 1.24
CA CYS A 27 1.11 -3.15 2.25
C CYS A 27 1.88 -4.46 2.39
N PRO A 28 3.22 -4.47 2.30
CA PRO A 28 4.03 -5.64 2.67
C PRO A 28 3.63 -6.14 4.05
N GLN A 29 3.39 -7.44 4.20
CA GLN A 29 2.91 -7.98 5.48
C GLN A 29 3.97 -7.98 6.59
N VAL A 30 5.24 -8.02 6.19
CA VAL A 30 6.39 -7.99 7.07
C VAL A 30 7.46 -7.11 6.44
N ILE A 31 8.08 -6.26 7.25
CA ILE A 31 9.33 -5.59 6.92
C ILE A 31 10.39 -5.94 7.96
N GLN A 32 11.65 -5.72 7.61
CA GLN A 32 12.77 -5.80 8.56
C GLN A 32 13.40 -4.43 8.66
N THR A 33 13.72 -4.04 9.88
CA THR A 33 14.37 -2.76 10.18
C THR A 33 15.64 -2.99 10.96
N ASN A 34 16.58 -2.06 10.85
CA ASN A 34 17.79 -2.05 11.66
C ASN A 34 17.71 -0.83 12.58
N GLN A 35 17.83 -1.06 13.88
CA GLN A 35 17.81 -0.04 14.91
C GLN A 35 19.16 -0.08 15.62
N SER A 36 19.71 1.10 15.87
CA SER A 36 20.95 1.25 16.61
C SER A 36 20.87 2.48 17.49
N LEU A 37 21.59 2.45 18.61
CA LEU A 37 21.83 3.66 19.37
C LEU A 37 22.78 4.59 18.60
N PRO A 38 22.47 5.90 18.49
CA PRO A 38 23.38 6.82 17.82
C PRO A 38 24.69 7.03 18.60
N HIS A 39 24.64 6.85 19.93
CA HIS A 39 25.78 7.00 20.84
C HIS A 39 25.67 6.03 22.01
N GLU A 40 26.81 5.69 22.62
CA GLU A 40 26.86 4.89 23.85
C GLU A 40 26.18 5.61 25.02
N ILE A 41 25.49 4.84 25.87
CA ILE A 41 24.86 5.37 27.08
C ILE A 41 25.74 4.98 28.28
N PRO A 42 26.31 5.94 29.03
CA PRO A 42 27.22 5.63 30.13
C PRO A 42 26.59 4.69 31.16
N LYS A 43 27.32 3.63 31.52
CA LYS A 43 26.92 2.57 32.48
C LYS A 43 25.83 1.61 31.98
N TRP A 44 25.49 1.62 30.69
CA TRP A 44 24.53 0.69 30.08
C TRP A 44 25.17 -0.03 28.89
N ASP A 45 24.97 -1.34 28.82
CA ASP A 45 25.35 -2.15 27.66
C ASP A 45 24.16 -2.25 26.69
N GLU A 46 24.41 -2.07 25.39
CA GLU A 46 23.41 -2.33 24.36
C GLU A 46 23.22 -3.85 24.21
N PHE A 47 21.96 -4.30 24.25
CA PHE A 47 21.59 -5.67 23.95
C PHE A 47 20.51 -5.69 22.85
N ILE A 48 20.87 -6.19 21.67
CA ILE A 48 19.94 -6.34 20.54
C ILE A 48 19.32 -7.73 20.59
N ASN A 49 18.01 -7.79 20.84
CA ASN A 49 17.26 -9.04 20.81
C ASN A 49 17.00 -9.48 19.36
N GLY A 50 17.85 -10.40 18.85
CA GLY A 50 17.76 -10.92 17.47
C GLY A 50 16.50 -11.74 17.14
N LEU A 51 15.65 -12.05 18.12
CA LEU A 51 14.42 -12.83 17.89
C LEU A 51 13.25 -11.98 17.35
N ASN A 52 13.31 -10.64 17.45
CA ASN A 52 12.20 -9.73 17.15
C ASN A 52 12.54 -8.70 16.05
N THR A 53 13.19 -9.14 14.96
CA THR A 53 13.55 -8.24 13.84
C THR A 53 12.45 -8.08 12.79
N ALA A 54 11.37 -8.86 12.90
CA ALA A 54 10.21 -8.76 12.01
C ALA A 54 9.22 -7.71 12.53
N ASN A 55 8.95 -6.70 11.70
CA ASN A 55 7.93 -5.70 11.93
C ASN A 55 6.72 -6.06 11.06
N HIS A 56 5.58 -6.31 11.70
CA HIS A 56 4.38 -6.80 11.01
C HIS A 56 3.46 -5.65 10.64
N PHE A 57 2.83 -5.73 9.47
CA PHE A 57 1.81 -4.76 9.07
C PHE A 57 0.64 -4.79 10.05
N GLU A 58 0.29 -3.63 10.59
CA GLU A 58 -0.69 -3.47 11.65
C GLU A 58 -1.87 -2.61 11.20
N ARG A 59 -1.58 -1.41 10.68
CA ARG A 59 -2.58 -0.37 10.40
C ARG A 59 -2.28 0.35 9.10
N ILE A 60 -3.32 0.88 8.48
CA ILE A 60 -3.23 1.79 7.35
C ILE A 60 -3.86 3.14 7.72
N THR A 61 -3.24 4.22 7.27
CA THR A 61 -3.76 5.58 7.40
C THR A 61 -3.81 6.24 6.03
N PHE A 62 -4.91 6.93 5.74
CA PHE A 62 -5.10 7.72 4.52
C PHE A 62 -4.79 9.20 4.81
N TYR A 63 -4.15 9.88 3.87
CA TYR A 63 -3.76 11.28 3.99
C TYR A 63 -4.23 12.08 2.78
N SER A 64 -4.68 13.32 3.01
CA SER A 64 -4.83 14.33 1.96
C SER A 64 -3.47 14.98 1.72
N GLY A 65 -2.83 14.69 0.59
CA GLY A 65 -1.46 15.11 0.32
C GLY A 65 -0.41 14.17 0.94
N HIS A 66 0.86 14.57 0.87
CA HIS A 66 1.96 13.73 1.36
C HIS A 66 1.88 13.58 2.89
N PRO A 67 2.11 12.39 3.49
CA PRO A 67 2.01 12.20 4.95
C PRO A 67 2.90 13.10 5.83
N LYS A 68 3.87 13.82 5.23
CA LYS A 68 4.72 14.81 5.91
C LYS A 68 3.95 16.07 6.29
N GLU A 69 2.84 16.33 5.61
CA GLU A 69 1.92 17.43 5.86
C GLU A 69 0.92 17.09 6.98
N THR A 70 0.94 15.85 7.49
CA THR A 70 0.17 15.39 8.67
C THR A 70 -1.36 15.52 8.56
N ALA A 71 -1.90 15.63 7.34
CA ALA A 71 -3.33 15.74 7.08
C ALA A 71 -4.00 14.35 6.95
N SER A 72 -4.10 13.61 8.06
CA SER A 72 -4.76 12.30 8.08
C SER A 72 -6.28 12.41 7.89
N LEU A 73 -6.86 11.43 7.21
CA LEU A 73 -8.28 11.35 6.90
C LEU A 73 -8.96 10.35 7.83
N ALA A 74 -10.02 10.80 8.52
CA ALA A 74 -10.93 9.91 9.22
C ALA A 74 -11.79 9.11 8.21
N PRO A 75 -12.26 7.89 8.56
CA PRO A 75 -13.20 7.16 7.72
C PRO A 75 -14.54 7.90 7.67
N ASP A 76 -15.18 7.88 6.51
CA ASP A 76 -16.54 8.40 6.33
C ASP A 76 -17.59 7.46 6.92
N THR A 77 -17.33 6.16 6.84
CA THR A 77 -18.22 5.13 7.39
C THR A 77 -17.47 4.08 8.19
N GLU A 78 -18.11 3.65 9.27
CA GLU A 78 -17.68 2.52 10.09
C GLU A 78 -18.81 1.50 10.21
N HIS A 79 -18.52 0.26 9.84
CA HIS A 79 -19.41 -0.88 10.02
C HIS A 79 -18.83 -1.80 11.08
N SER A 80 -19.10 -1.53 12.35
CA SER A 80 -18.48 -2.26 13.47
C SER A 80 -18.77 -3.77 13.47
N LYS A 81 -19.93 -4.21 12.95
CA LYS A 81 -20.27 -5.66 12.82
C LYS A 81 -19.35 -6.43 11.87
N SER A 82 -18.83 -5.77 10.84
CA SER A 82 -17.92 -6.35 9.86
C SER A 82 -16.50 -5.81 9.98
N GLN A 83 -16.24 -4.94 10.96
CA GLN A 83 -14.97 -4.26 11.21
C GLN A 83 -14.43 -3.60 9.93
N ARG A 84 -15.33 -2.96 9.19
CA ARG A 84 -15.02 -2.28 7.92
C ARG A 84 -15.07 -0.79 8.08
N LEU A 85 -14.01 -0.12 7.65
CA LEU A 85 -13.89 1.33 7.58
C LEU A 85 -13.80 1.75 6.11
N THR A 86 -14.51 2.81 5.71
CA THR A 86 -14.53 3.28 4.33
C THR A 86 -14.16 4.76 4.25
N TRP A 87 -13.33 5.08 3.26
CA TRP A 87 -12.96 6.44 2.88
C TRP A 87 -13.37 6.70 1.44
N THR A 88 -13.84 7.91 1.17
CA THR A 88 -14.26 8.42 -0.13
C THR A 88 -13.39 9.62 -0.49
N PHE A 89 -12.94 9.68 -1.74
CA PHE A 89 -11.99 10.69 -2.19
C PHE A 89 -12.61 11.58 -3.28
N GLY A 90 -12.43 12.90 -3.14
CA GLY A 90 -12.99 13.93 -4.01
C GLY A 90 -12.07 14.36 -5.15
N GLY A 91 -11.15 13.48 -5.58
CA GLY A 91 -10.18 13.76 -6.65
C GLY A 91 -8.92 14.51 -6.20
N GLN A 92 -8.82 14.90 -4.92
CA GLN A 92 -7.58 15.38 -4.34
C GLN A 92 -6.49 14.29 -4.32
N GLU A 93 -5.24 14.74 -4.34
CA GLU A 93 -4.10 13.86 -4.13
C GLU A 93 -4.21 13.18 -2.76
N THR A 94 -4.26 11.85 -2.78
CA THR A 94 -4.41 11.04 -1.57
C THR A 94 -3.24 10.07 -1.47
N TRP A 95 -2.72 9.91 -0.26
CA TRP A 95 -1.64 8.99 0.06
C TRP A 95 -2.09 7.97 1.09
N ILE A 96 -1.45 6.81 1.07
CA ILE A 96 -1.53 5.82 2.15
C ILE A 96 -0.22 5.81 2.92
N ALA A 97 -0.32 5.48 4.21
CA ALA A 97 0.79 5.04 5.02
C ALA A 97 0.46 3.67 5.63
N CYS A 98 1.29 2.68 5.35
CA CYS A 98 1.29 1.38 5.99
C CYS A 98 2.15 1.46 7.25
N GLU A 99 1.56 1.12 8.39
CA GLU A 99 2.18 1.18 9.71
C GLU A 99 2.50 -0.23 10.20
N TYR A 100 3.62 -0.34 10.91
CA TYR A 100 4.22 -1.61 11.27
C TYR A 100 4.49 -1.69 12.77
N THR A 101 4.32 -2.88 13.35
CA THR A 101 4.62 -3.12 14.76
C THR A 101 6.10 -2.89 15.06
N ASN A 102 6.40 -2.41 16.27
CA ASN A 102 7.76 -2.28 16.80
C ASN A 102 8.72 -1.39 15.96
N THR A 103 8.19 -0.45 15.18
CA THR A 103 9.00 0.53 14.43
C THR A 103 8.24 1.80 14.15
N ASN A 104 8.95 2.91 13.99
CA ASN A 104 8.39 4.18 13.51
C ASN A 104 8.45 4.30 11.98
N ILE A 105 8.99 3.30 11.28
CA ILE A 105 9.04 3.27 9.83
C ILE A 105 7.64 3.01 9.28
N GLN A 106 7.18 3.91 8.42
CA GLN A 106 5.94 3.77 7.67
C GLN A 106 6.27 3.71 6.17
N LEU A 107 5.65 2.77 5.46
CA LEU A 107 5.75 2.72 3.99
C LEU A 107 4.62 3.55 3.39
N ILE A 108 4.96 4.52 2.56
CA ILE A 108 3.99 5.44 1.98
C ILE A 108 3.90 5.24 0.47
N GLN A 109 2.70 5.38 -0.07
CA GLN A 109 2.47 5.32 -1.51
C GLN A 109 1.35 6.30 -1.89
N LYS A 110 1.49 6.93 -3.06
CA LYS A 110 0.42 7.72 -3.65
C LYS A 110 -0.67 6.78 -4.17
N ILE A 111 -1.93 7.08 -3.84
CA ILE A 111 -3.07 6.34 -4.38
C ILE A 111 -3.19 6.64 -5.88
N PRO A 112 -3.47 5.63 -6.72
CA PRO A 112 -3.70 5.84 -8.15
C PRO A 112 -4.74 6.92 -8.42
N ALA A 113 -4.46 7.77 -9.42
CA ALA A 113 -5.44 8.74 -9.87
C ALA A 113 -6.71 8.02 -10.33
N GLY A 114 -7.86 8.49 -9.88
CA GLY A 114 -9.16 7.89 -10.21
C GLY A 114 -9.76 7.02 -9.12
N THR A 115 -8.99 6.58 -8.12
CA THR A 115 -9.55 5.90 -6.93
C THR A 115 -10.57 6.82 -6.25
N LYS A 116 -11.79 6.33 -6.13
CA LYS A 116 -12.95 7.02 -5.55
C LYS A 116 -13.17 6.64 -4.11
N SER A 117 -12.83 5.41 -3.74
CA SER A 117 -12.98 4.97 -2.35
C SER A 117 -12.02 3.85 -2.00
N CYS A 118 -11.71 3.73 -0.72
CA CYS A 118 -11.03 2.58 -0.15
C CYS A 118 -11.83 2.04 1.04
N THR A 119 -12.03 0.73 1.08
CA THR A 119 -12.53 0.01 2.25
C THR A 119 -11.42 -0.82 2.86
N VAL A 120 -11.25 -0.69 4.18
CA VAL A 120 -10.31 -1.48 4.97
C VAL A 120 -11.10 -2.39 5.90
N THR A 121 -10.80 -3.68 5.87
CA THR A 121 -11.39 -4.68 6.77
C THR A 121 -10.37 -5.05 7.83
N TYR A 122 -10.77 -5.04 9.09
CA TYR A 122 -9.95 -5.46 10.23
C TYR A 122 -10.43 -6.79 10.81
N ASN A 123 -9.60 -7.38 11.66
CA ASN A 123 -10.05 -8.47 12.54
C ASN A 123 -11.04 -7.98 13.60
N ALA A 124 -11.62 -8.92 14.35
CA ALA A 124 -12.71 -8.66 15.29
C ALA A 124 -12.45 -7.53 16.32
N ASN A 125 -11.17 -7.28 16.63
CA ASN A 125 -10.73 -6.30 17.64
C ASN A 125 -10.06 -5.05 17.04
N PHE A 126 -10.16 -4.82 15.73
CA PHE A 126 -9.47 -3.72 15.04
C PHE A 126 -7.94 -3.69 15.21
N SER A 127 -7.34 -4.81 15.60
CA SER A 127 -5.90 -4.89 15.90
C SER A 127 -5.04 -5.24 14.69
N LYS A 128 -5.66 -5.66 13.57
CA LYS A 128 -4.94 -6.02 12.35
C LYS A 128 -5.80 -5.82 11.12
N VAL A 129 -5.22 -5.23 10.08
CA VAL A 129 -5.81 -5.14 8.74
C VAL A 129 -5.79 -6.53 8.06
N ILE A 130 -6.95 -6.96 7.58
CA ILE A 130 -7.15 -8.23 6.85
C ILE A 130 -7.19 -7.97 5.34
N ALA A 131 -7.84 -6.89 4.91
CA ALA A 131 -8.01 -6.60 3.49
C ALA A 131 -8.10 -5.09 3.24
N ILE A 132 -7.56 -4.66 2.11
CA ILE A 132 -7.69 -3.31 1.57
C ILE A 132 -8.28 -3.44 0.17
N ASN A 133 -9.39 -2.75 -0.08
CA ASN A 133 -10.04 -2.74 -1.38
C ASN A 133 -10.27 -1.28 -1.79
N CYS A 134 -9.67 -0.88 -2.90
CA CYS A 134 -9.81 0.47 -3.43
C CYS A 134 -10.35 0.41 -4.86
N ILE A 135 -11.35 1.24 -5.13
CA ILE A 135 -12.05 1.34 -6.42
C ILE A 135 -12.05 2.77 -6.93
#